data_AF-A0A4P5SUR3-F1
#
_entry.id   AF-A0A4P5SUR3-F1
#
_cell.length_a   1.000
_cell.length_b   1.000
_cell.length_c   1.000
_cell.angle_alpha   90.00
_cell.angle_beta   90.00
_cell.angle_gamma   90.00
#
_symmetry.space_group_name_H-M   'P 1'
#
loop_
_entity.id
_entity.type
_entity.pdbx_description
1 polymer ?
#
loop_
_entity_poly.entity_id
_entity_poly.type
_entity_poly.pdbx_seq_one_letter_code
_entity_poly.pdbx_strand_id
1 'polypeptide(L)'
;MRRNFSGWGVIFFGLLLALGGIYGLWAGWDLIQLERGWSQFIAGSVALSGGVITIALGRILSVLASHKTLPEALVDKPIASEDAIKPLDSSGGLKVEASSARTAPKPLSPDRQNSPPPSTKLAPAPETIAQPQTASIQGELEEVDRYSAGDSTYIMFSDGSVEVRKPTGSQRFPSLAALRAATGAKRR
;
A
#
# COMPACT_ATOMS: atom_id res chain seq x y z
N MET A 1 30.72 32.90 -15.72
CA MET A 1 29.87 31.69 -15.83
C MET A 1 29.30 31.32 -14.47
N ARG A 2 28.10 31.80 -14.12
CA ARG A 2 27.40 31.31 -12.92
C ARG A 2 26.72 30.01 -13.29
N ARG A 3 27.34 28.87 -12.96
CA ARG A 3 26.75 27.54 -13.20
C ARG A 3 25.47 27.42 -12.37
N ASN A 4 24.41 26.90 -12.98
CA ASN A 4 23.08 26.71 -12.37
C ASN A 4 23.14 25.58 -11.32
N PHE A 5 23.84 25.80 -10.22
CA PHE A 5 24.09 24.78 -9.18
C PHE A 5 22.81 24.28 -8.51
N SER A 6 21.76 25.10 -8.43
CA SER A 6 20.48 24.72 -7.81
C SER A 6 19.73 23.65 -8.60
N GLY A 7 19.68 23.74 -9.94
CA GLY A 7 19.02 22.74 -10.78
C GLY A 7 19.75 21.39 -10.76
N TRP A 8 21.08 21.42 -10.70
CA TRP A 8 21.90 20.21 -10.59
C TRP A 8 21.76 19.52 -9.23
N GLY A 9 21.63 20.28 -8.13
CA GLY A 9 21.43 19.73 -6.79
C GLY A 9 20.15 18.88 -6.68
N VAL A 10 19.03 19.38 -7.22
CA VAL A 10 17.74 18.66 -7.19
C VAL A 10 17.79 17.37 -8.02
N ILE A 11 18.44 17.42 -9.18
CA ILE A 11 18.61 16.23 -10.04
C ILE A 11 19.48 15.19 -9.34
N PHE A 12 20.60 15.61 -8.76
CA PHE A 12 21.50 14.72 -8.03
C PHE A 12 20.78 14.08 -6.84
N PHE A 13 20.05 14.87 -6.05
CA PHE A 13 19.29 14.36 -4.91
C PHE A 13 18.20 13.37 -5.34
N GLY A 14 17.43 13.70 -6.37
CA GLY A 14 16.41 12.79 -6.90
C GLY A 14 16.99 11.50 -7.45
N LEU A 15 18.17 11.56 -8.09
CA LEU A 15 18.88 10.38 -8.60
C LEU A 15 19.42 9.51 -7.47
N LEU A 16 19.97 10.12 -6.42
CA LEU A 16 20.45 9.42 -5.23
C LEU A 16 19.28 8.72 -4.50
N LEU A 17 18.12 9.38 -4.42
CA LEU A 17 16.90 8.81 -3.86
C LEU A 17 16.37 7.65 -4.72
N ALA A 18 16.40 7.78 -6.05
CA ALA A 18 15.99 6.72 -6.98
C ALA A 18 16.90 5.49 -6.89
N LEU A 19 18.21 5.67 -6.87
CA LEU A 19 19.19 4.59 -6.71
C LEU A 19 19.04 3.90 -5.35
N GLY A 20 18.83 4.66 -4.27
CA GLY A 20 18.54 4.11 -2.96
C GLY A 20 17.26 3.27 -2.94
N GLY A 21 16.22 3.72 -3.66
CA GLY A 21 14.98 2.97 -3.84
C GLY A 21 15.19 1.64 -4.59
N ILE A 22 15.93 1.66 -5.70
CA ILE A 22 16.29 0.45 -6.47
C ILE A 22 17.08 -0.54 -5.60
N TYR A 23 18.06 -0.04 -4.84
CA TYR A 23 18.82 -0.88 -3.91
C TYR A 23 17.91 -1.51 -2.84
N GLY A 24 16.97 -0.74 -2.29
CA GLY A 24 15.98 -1.25 -1.33
C GLY A 24 15.08 -2.34 -1.91
N LEU A 25 14.66 -2.22 -3.17
CA LEU A 25 13.91 -3.26 -3.88
C LEU A 25 14.73 -4.54 -4.06
N TRP A 26 15.98 -4.39 -4.49
CA TRP A 26 16.88 -5.52 -4.74
C TRP A 26 17.23 -6.27 -3.44
N ALA A 27 17.62 -5.55 -2.39
CA ALA A 27 17.91 -6.15 -1.09
C ALA A 27 16.65 -6.68 -0.38
N GLY A 28 15.51 -6.01 -0.58
CA GLY A 28 14.22 -6.45 -0.06
C GLY A 28 13.80 -7.79 -0.64
N TRP A 29 14.09 -8.04 -1.93
CA TRP A 29 13.72 -9.26 -2.64
C TRP A 29 14.21 -10.55 -1.98
N ASP A 30 15.50 -10.62 -1.64
CA ASP A 30 16.06 -11.78 -0.93
C ASP A 30 15.53 -11.90 0.51
N LEU A 31 15.10 -10.78 1.10
CA LEU A 31 14.56 -10.72 2.44
C LEU A 31 13.05 -10.98 2.52
N ILE A 32 12.32 -11.14 1.39
CA ILE A 32 10.85 -11.38 1.36
C ILE A 32 10.48 -12.67 2.10
N GLN A 33 11.39 -13.63 2.19
CA GLN A 33 11.18 -14.87 2.96
C GLN A 33 11.25 -14.65 4.48
N LEU A 34 11.79 -13.51 4.92
CA LEU A 34 11.77 -13.07 6.31
C LEU A 34 10.64 -12.05 6.44
N GLU A 35 9.92 -12.06 7.57
CA GLU A 35 8.76 -11.18 7.83
C GLU A 35 9.03 -9.67 7.59
N ARG A 36 10.31 -9.28 7.50
CA ARG A 36 10.78 -7.91 7.29
C ARG A 36 10.96 -7.50 5.83
N GLY A 37 10.95 -8.42 4.86
CA GLY A 37 11.20 -8.08 3.44
C GLY A 37 10.13 -7.19 2.82
N TRP A 38 8.88 -7.31 3.29
CA TRP A 38 7.76 -6.51 2.82
C TRP A 38 7.94 -5.02 3.08
N SER A 39 8.35 -4.63 4.30
CA SER A 39 8.55 -3.22 4.66
C SER A 39 9.70 -2.60 3.85
N GLN A 40 10.80 -3.33 3.67
CA GLN A 40 11.96 -2.87 2.93
C GLN A 40 11.63 -2.66 1.44
N PHE A 41 10.85 -3.57 0.85
CA PHE A 41 10.42 -3.47 -0.54
C PHE A 41 9.46 -2.29 -0.78
N ILE A 42 8.50 -2.07 0.13
CA ILE A 42 7.59 -0.92 0.09
C ILE A 42 8.38 0.38 0.22
N ALA A 43 9.29 0.47 1.19
CA ALA A 43 10.15 1.64 1.36
C ALA A 43 10.99 1.94 0.11
N GLY A 44 11.56 0.89 -0.52
CA GLY A 44 12.29 1.00 -1.78
C GLY A 44 11.42 1.54 -2.93
N SER A 45 10.20 1.04 -3.06
CA SER A 45 9.22 1.50 -4.08
C SER A 45 8.87 2.98 -3.91
N VAL A 46 8.62 3.41 -2.68
CA VAL A 46 8.29 4.81 -2.35
C VAL A 46 9.49 5.72 -2.61
N ALA A 47 10.69 5.35 -2.19
CA ALA A 47 11.91 6.12 -2.43
C ALA A 47 12.21 6.26 -3.93
N LEU A 48 12.04 5.17 -4.70
CA LEU A 48 12.21 5.20 -6.16
C LEU A 48 11.22 6.15 -6.83
N SER A 49 9.93 6.03 -6.50
CA SER A 49 8.88 6.89 -7.05
C SER A 49 9.12 8.36 -6.69
N GLY A 50 9.46 8.64 -5.43
CA GLY A 50 9.79 9.98 -4.96
C GLY A 50 11.03 10.57 -5.67
N GLY A 51 12.05 9.75 -5.94
CA GLY A 51 13.24 10.15 -6.67
C GLY A 51 12.93 10.59 -8.11
N VAL A 52 12.16 9.77 -8.84
CA VAL A 52 11.73 10.07 -10.22
C VAL A 52 10.89 11.34 -10.27
N ILE A 53 9.93 11.50 -9.35
CA ILE A 53 9.08 12.70 -9.27
C ILE A 53 9.94 13.96 -9.00
N THR A 54 10.92 13.86 -8.11
CA THR A 54 11.83 14.97 -7.78
C THR A 54 12.65 15.40 -8.99
N ILE A 55 13.19 14.45 -9.77
CA ILE A 55 13.91 14.75 -11.01
C ILE A 55 12.99 15.43 -12.02
N ALA A 56 11.77 14.93 -12.20
CA ALA A 56 10.79 15.50 -13.13
C ALA A 56 10.42 16.94 -12.75
N LEU A 57 10.13 17.21 -11.47
CA LEU A 57 9.87 18.56 -10.98
C LEU A 57 11.07 19.48 -11.18
N GLY A 58 12.29 19.01 -10.87
CA GLY A 58 13.51 19.77 -11.10
C GLY A 58 13.69 20.18 -12.56
N ARG A 59 13.37 19.28 -13.50
CA ARG A 59 13.39 19.58 -14.94
C ARG A 59 12.33 20.61 -15.33
N ILE A 60 11.09 20.45 -14.87
CA ILE A 60 10.01 21.40 -15.16
C ILE A 60 10.35 22.81 -14.66
N LEU A 61 10.84 22.92 -13.42
CA LEU A 61 11.25 24.21 -12.84
C LEU A 61 12.44 24.83 -13.58
N SER A 62 13.41 24.02 -14.03
CA SER A 62 14.53 24.50 -14.84
C SER A 62 14.08 25.05 -16.20
N VAL A 63 13.10 24.41 -16.83
CA VAL A 63 12.51 24.90 -18.09
C VAL A 63 11.79 26.22 -17.85
N LEU A 64 10.92 26.29 -16.84
CA LEU A 64 10.19 27.52 -16.49
C LEU A 64 11.13 28.69 -16.13
N ALA A 65 12.20 28.43 -15.38
CA ALA A 65 13.20 29.44 -15.03
C ALA A 65 13.94 29.98 -16.26
N SER A 66 14.10 29.17 -17.31
CA SER A 66 14.76 29.57 -18.55
C SER A 66 13.95 30.59 -19.36
N HIS A 67 12.64 30.70 -19.12
CA HIS A 67 11.76 31.64 -19.80
C HIS A 67 11.61 33.01 -19.09
N LYS A 68 12.32 33.26 -17.98
CA LYS A 68 12.38 34.59 -17.33
C LYS A 68 13.41 35.50 -18.00
N THR A 69 13.21 35.81 -19.27
CA THR A 69 13.78 37.01 -19.89
C THR A 69 12.63 37.98 -20.10
N LEU A 70 12.35 38.82 -19.08
CA LEU A 70 11.56 40.01 -19.32
C LEU A 70 12.37 40.90 -20.28
N PRO A 71 11.77 41.44 -21.36
CA PRO A 71 12.45 42.42 -22.18
C PRO A 71 12.82 43.62 -21.31
N GLU A 72 14.11 43.80 -21.08
CA GLU A 72 14.72 44.94 -20.39
C GLU A 72 14.30 46.29 -21.01
N ALA A 73 13.74 46.25 -22.22
CA ALA A 73 13.10 47.36 -22.92
C ALA A 73 11.84 47.96 -22.23
N LEU A 74 11.32 47.37 -21.14
CA LEU A 74 10.22 47.95 -20.36
C LEU A 74 10.65 48.59 -19.03
N VAL A 75 11.92 48.46 -18.63
CA VAL A 75 12.42 49.02 -17.36
C VAL A 75 12.90 50.47 -17.51
N ASP A 76 13.14 50.93 -18.75
CA ASP A 76 13.76 52.24 -19.01
C ASP A 76 12.82 53.25 -19.70
N LYS A 77 11.50 53.12 -19.49
CA LYS A 77 10.55 54.17 -19.91
C LYS A 77 10.20 55.05 -18.70
N PRO A 78 10.76 56.27 -18.56
CA PRO A 78 10.35 57.17 -17.51
C PRO A 78 8.88 57.53 -17.70
N ILE A 79 8.08 57.24 -16.67
CA ILE A 79 6.67 57.59 -16.61
C ILE A 79 6.60 59.11 -16.46
N ALA A 80 6.42 59.81 -17.57
CA ALA A 80 6.00 61.20 -17.55
C ALA A 80 4.49 61.25 -17.24
N SER A 81 4.21 61.82 -16.07
CA SER A 81 3.05 62.67 -15.78
C SER A 81 1.65 62.04 -15.85
N GLU A 82 1.15 61.62 -14.70
CA GLU A 82 0.12 62.39 -13.95
C GLU A 82 -0.80 63.27 -14.82
N ASP A 83 -1.84 62.68 -15.40
CA ASP A 83 -3.13 63.34 -15.70
C ASP A 83 -4.10 62.35 -16.35
N ALA A 84 -4.86 61.62 -15.54
CA ALA A 84 -6.16 61.05 -15.92
C ALA A 84 -6.84 60.37 -14.72
N ILE A 85 -7.09 61.11 -13.64
CA ILE A 85 -8.15 60.73 -12.69
C ILE A 85 -9.41 61.44 -13.16
N LYS A 86 -10.34 60.69 -13.75
CA LYS A 86 -11.72 61.12 -13.93
C LYS A 86 -12.62 60.18 -13.10
N PRO A 87 -13.41 60.70 -12.14
CA PRO A 87 -14.15 59.89 -11.18
C PRO A 87 -15.57 59.53 -11.68
N LEU A 88 -16.18 58.59 -10.95
CA LEU A 88 -17.52 57.99 -11.07
C LEU A 88 -17.62 56.90 -12.15
N ASP A 89 -18.14 55.72 -11.84
CA ASP A 89 -19.44 55.50 -11.19
C ASP A 89 -19.59 54.14 -10.48
N SER A 90 -19.96 54.23 -9.19
CA SER A 90 -20.63 53.16 -8.46
C SER A 90 -22.11 53.12 -8.85
N SER A 91 -22.52 52.15 -9.65
CA SER A 91 -23.84 51.49 -9.57
C SER A 91 -23.95 50.38 -10.61
N GLY A 92 -24.01 49.13 -10.16
CA GLY A 92 -24.15 48.01 -11.07
C GLY A 92 -24.31 46.66 -10.40
N GLY A 93 -25.40 46.48 -9.65
CA GLY A 93 -26.06 45.18 -9.53
C GLY A 93 -25.41 44.14 -8.62
N LEU A 94 -25.90 44.11 -7.37
CA LEU A 94 -26.07 42.85 -6.65
C LEU A 94 -26.86 41.87 -7.54
N LYS A 95 -26.26 40.72 -7.86
CA LYS A 95 -27.04 39.50 -8.10
C LYS A 95 -26.54 38.40 -7.17
N VAL A 96 -27.14 38.37 -5.98
CA VAL A 96 -27.26 37.15 -5.19
C VAL A 96 -28.35 36.33 -5.88
N GLU A 97 -28.00 35.19 -6.44
CA GLU A 97 -28.95 34.10 -6.61
C GLU A 97 -28.24 32.78 -6.29
N ALA A 98 -28.75 32.17 -5.22
CA ALA A 98 -28.28 30.95 -4.62
C ALA A 98 -28.71 29.72 -5.42
N SER A 99 -28.19 28.58 -4.99
CA SER A 99 -28.78 27.23 -5.14
C SER A 99 -28.38 26.42 -6.36
N SER A 100 -27.35 25.59 -6.18
CA SER A 100 -27.62 24.15 -6.23
C SER A 100 -26.56 23.37 -5.45
N ALA A 101 -26.99 22.81 -4.34
CA ALA A 101 -26.31 21.70 -3.70
C ALA A 101 -26.24 20.52 -4.70
N ARG A 102 -25.02 20.06 -5.01
CA ARG A 102 -24.83 18.73 -5.59
C ARG A 102 -23.59 18.06 -5.00
N THR A 103 -23.88 17.34 -3.92
CA THR A 103 -23.42 15.98 -3.63
C THR A 103 -21.95 15.66 -3.86
N ALA A 104 -21.23 15.54 -2.74
CA ALA A 104 -19.92 14.90 -2.64
C ALA A 104 -19.92 13.49 -3.27
N PRO A 105 -18.93 13.11 -4.10
CA PRO A 105 -18.70 11.72 -4.42
C PRO A 105 -18.09 11.02 -3.19
N LYS A 106 -18.91 10.15 -2.58
CA LYS A 106 -18.48 9.15 -1.61
C LYS A 106 -17.46 8.22 -2.28
N PRO A 107 -16.25 8.01 -1.73
CA PRO A 107 -15.33 7.01 -2.27
C PRO A 107 -15.98 5.63 -2.22
N LEU A 108 -15.99 4.97 -3.38
CA LEU A 108 -16.38 3.58 -3.54
C LEU A 108 -15.40 2.71 -2.73
N SER A 109 -15.92 2.11 -1.65
CA SER A 109 -15.26 0.97 -1.00
C SER A 109 -15.15 -0.17 -2.01
N PRO A 110 -14.00 -0.84 -2.14
CA PRO A 110 -13.93 -2.08 -2.90
C PRO A 110 -14.77 -3.15 -2.22
N ASP A 111 -15.57 -3.83 -3.04
CA ASP A 111 -16.33 -5.04 -2.70
C ASP A 111 -15.47 -6.02 -1.88
N ARG A 112 -15.82 -6.18 -0.60
CA ARG A 112 -15.55 -7.41 0.12
C ARG A 112 -16.53 -8.45 -0.37
N GLN A 113 -16.09 -9.24 -1.33
CA GLN A 113 -16.80 -10.40 -1.82
C GLN A 113 -16.79 -11.51 -0.75
N ASN A 114 -17.97 -11.74 -0.15
CA ASN A 114 -18.49 -12.98 0.43
C ASN A 114 -17.66 -13.70 1.52
N SER A 115 -17.95 -13.37 2.79
CA SER A 115 -17.95 -14.34 3.89
C SER A 115 -19.42 -14.59 4.31
N PRO A 116 -19.88 -15.84 4.51
CA PRO A 116 -21.21 -16.10 5.05
C PRO A 116 -21.34 -15.56 6.49
N PRO A 117 -22.54 -15.09 6.90
CA PRO A 117 -22.72 -14.26 8.08
C PRO A 117 -22.61 -15.05 9.40
N PRO A 118 -22.07 -14.44 10.47
CA PRO A 118 -22.37 -14.90 11.82
C PRO A 118 -23.82 -14.52 12.15
N SER A 119 -24.64 -15.53 12.39
CA SER A 119 -25.99 -15.36 12.95
C SER A 119 -25.88 -14.87 14.39
N THR A 120 -25.80 -13.56 14.60
CA THR A 120 -26.10 -12.94 15.89
C THR A 120 -27.57 -12.54 15.88
N LYS A 121 -28.45 -13.46 16.30
CA LYS A 121 -29.82 -13.13 16.72
C LYS A 121 -29.83 -13.14 18.25
N LEU A 122 -30.12 -11.98 18.84
CA LEU A 122 -30.06 -11.75 20.28
C LEU A 122 -31.28 -12.36 20.99
N ALA A 123 -31.00 -13.06 22.10
CA ALA A 123 -31.85 -13.40 23.28
C ALA A 123 -32.91 -14.52 23.16
N PRO A 124 -33.32 -15.19 24.27
CA PRO A 124 -32.73 -15.32 25.62
C PRO A 124 -32.47 -16.81 26.02
N ALA A 125 -31.75 -17.05 27.12
CA ALA A 125 -31.67 -18.38 27.73
C ALA A 125 -33.08 -18.84 28.21
N PRO A 126 -33.41 -20.12 27.99
CA PRO A 126 -33.59 -21.01 29.13
C PRO A 126 -32.92 -22.38 28.94
N GLU A 127 -32.52 -22.92 30.08
CA GLU A 127 -31.94 -24.24 30.32
C GLU A 127 -32.71 -25.38 29.61
N THR A 128 -32.01 -26.29 28.94
CA THR A 128 -32.31 -27.73 28.97
C THR A 128 -31.07 -28.51 28.56
N ILE A 129 -30.67 -29.38 29.48
CA ILE A 129 -29.54 -30.28 29.43
C ILE A 129 -29.74 -31.32 28.31
N ALA A 130 -28.75 -31.43 27.43
CA ALA A 130 -28.47 -32.65 26.68
C ALA A 130 -26.94 -32.77 26.50
N GLN A 131 -26.27 -33.27 27.53
CA GLN A 131 -25.00 -34.00 27.35
C GLN A 131 -25.33 -35.35 26.68
N PRO A 132 -24.40 -36.02 25.96
CA PRO A 132 -22.94 -35.89 26.06
C PRO A 132 -22.21 -35.89 24.69
N GLN A 133 -21.48 -34.82 24.34
CA GLN A 133 -20.39 -35.00 23.37
C GLN A 133 -19.22 -35.65 24.10
N THR A 134 -19.18 -36.97 23.99
CA THR A 134 -18.12 -37.84 24.47
C THR A 134 -16.78 -37.36 23.92
N ALA A 135 -15.90 -36.95 24.83
CA ALA A 135 -14.46 -37.11 24.80
C ALA A 135 -13.73 -37.07 23.44
N SER A 136 -12.90 -36.04 23.27
CA SER A 136 -11.47 -36.27 23.51
C SER A 136 -10.79 -35.01 24.03
N ILE A 137 -10.68 -34.90 25.35
CA ILE A 137 -9.46 -34.30 25.91
C ILE A 137 -8.36 -35.32 25.62
N GLN A 138 -7.69 -35.15 24.49
CA GLN A 138 -6.41 -35.76 24.20
C GLN A 138 -5.47 -34.61 23.87
N GLY A 139 -4.73 -34.16 24.90
CA GLY A 139 -3.56 -33.26 24.82
C GLY A 139 -3.65 -32.16 23.78
N GLU A 140 -4.09 -30.98 24.21
CA GLU A 140 -4.21 -29.71 23.50
C GLU A 140 -3.07 -29.41 22.51
N LEU A 141 -3.17 -30.04 21.34
CA LEU A 141 -2.37 -29.74 20.18
C LEU A 141 -3.18 -28.74 19.38
N GLU A 142 -2.95 -27.47 19.66
CA GLU A 142 -3.56 -26.37 18.95
C GLU A 142 -3.18 -26.49 17.47
N GLU A 143 -4.20 -26.44 16.61
CA GLU A 143 -4.01 -26.37 15.17
C GLU A 143 -3.48 -24.98 14.83
N VAL A 144 -2.19 -24.90 14.50
CA VAL A 144 -1.49 -23.66 14.16
C VAL A 144 -1.79 -23.26 12.73
N ASP A 145 -1.81 -24.22 11.81
CA ASP A 145 -2.01 -23.94 10.40
C ASP A 145 -2.66 -25.11 9.65
N ARG A 146 -3.38 -24.78 8.57
CA ARG A 146 -4.01 -25.75 7.67
C ARG A 146 -3.74 -25.37 6.22
N TYR A 147 -3.07 -26.27 5.51
CA TYR A 147 -2.77 -26.11 4.10
C TYR A 147 -3.39 -27.25 3.28
N SER A 148 -4.03 -26.93 2.16
CA SER A 148 -4.60 -27.95 1.26
C SER A 148 -3.87 -27.91 -0.09
N ALA A 149 -3.43 -29.06 -0.58
CA ALA A 149 -2.80 -29.21 -1.88
C ALA A 149 -3.26 -30.50 -2.57
N GLY A 150 -3.86 -30.36 -3.75
CA GLY A 150 -4.52 -31.45 -4.45
C GLY A 150 -5.59 -32.09 -3.55
N ASP A 151 -5.57 -33.41 -3.43
CA ASP A 151 -6.49 -34.17 -2.57
C ASP A 151 -5.99 -34.35 -1.12
N SER A 152 -4.92 -33.66 -0.74
CA SER A 152 -4.32 -33.79 0.60
C SER A 152 -4.50 -32.52 1.42
N THR A 153 -4.94 -32.69 2.67
CA THR A 153 -4.98 -31.62 3.68
C THR A 153 -3.87 -31.85 4.69
N TYR A 154 -3.06 -30.83 4.92
CA TYR A 154 -1.95 -30.80 5.86
C TYR A 154 -2.36 -29.92 7.04
N ILE A 155 -2.29 -30.46 8.25
CA ILE A 155 -2.60 -29.77 9.50
C ILE A 155 -1.31 -29.72 10.32
N MET A 156 -0.90 -28.51 10.71
CA MET A 156 0.28 -28.29 11.54
C MET A 156 -0.16 -27.99 12.96
N PHE A 157 0.40 -28.73 13.91
CA PHE A 157 0.07 -28.60 15.32
C PHE A 157 1.14 -27.79 16.07
N SER A 158 0.78 -27.29 17.26
CA SER A 158 1.65 -26.48 18.13
C SER A 158 2.90 -27.22 18.63
N ASP A 159 2.90 -28.56 18.63
CA ASP A 159 4.08 -29.38 18.92
C ASP A 159 5.07 -29.50 17.73
N GLY A 160 4.75 -28.87 16.59
CA GLY A 160 5.52 -28.99 15.35
C GLY A 160 5.26 -30.28 14.56
N SER A 161 4.35 -31.14 15.03
CA SER A 161 3.89 -32.31 14.29
C SER A 161 2.96 -31.91 13.15
N VAL A 162 2.89 -32.76 12.13
CA VAL A 162 2.08 -32.52 10.94
C VAL A 162 1.22 -33.74 10.65
N GLU A 163 -0.09 -33.55 10.55
CA GLU A 163 -1.01 -34.57 10.07
C GLU A 163 -1.35 -34.34 8.60
N VAL A 164 -1.19 -35.37 7.78
CA VAL A 164 -1.59 -35.37 6.38
C VAL A 164 -2.83 -36.22 6.23
N ARG A 165 -3.96 -35.60 5.90
CA ARG A 165 -5.22 -36.25 5.57
C ARG A 165 -5.31 -36.42 4.06
N LYS A 166 -5.41 -37.66 3.62
CA LYS A 166 -5.61 -38.05 2.22
C LYS A 166 -6.95 -38.77 2.10
N PRO A 167 -7.49 -38.97 0.88
CA PRO A 167 -8.70 -39.76 0.70
C PRO A 167 -8.52 -41.21 1.17
N THR A 168 -7.27 -41.70 1.15
CA THR A 168 -6.87 -43.05 1.57
C THR A 168 -6.67 -43.20 3.08
N GLY A 169 -6.74 -42.10 3.86
CA GLY A 169 -6.50 -42.11 5.31
C GLY A 169 -5.66 -40.92 5.79
N SER A 170 -5.55 -40.79 7.12
CA SER A 170 -4.71 -39.79 7.78
C SER A 170 -3.42 -40.40 8.32
N GLN A 171 -2.31 -39.66 8.21
CA GLN A 171 -1.02 -40.05 8.77
C GLN A 171 -0.38 -38.86 9.49
N ARG A 172 0.02 -39.06 10.75
CA ARG A 172 0.70 -38.04 11.55
C ARG A 172 2.21 -38.26 11.54
N PHE A 173 2.95 -37.17 11.40
CA PHE A 173 4.41 -37.12 11.38
C PHE A 173 4.89 -36.24 12.54
N PRO A 174 5.96 -36.62 13.25
CA PRO A 174 6.48 -35.85 14.38
C PRO A 174 7.08 -34.49 13.97
N SER A 175 7.37 -34.30 12.68
CA SER A 175 7.86 -33.03 12.14
C SER A 175 7.71 -32.96 10.62
N LEU A 176 7.79 -31.75 10.07
CA LEU A 176 7.91 -31.52 8.62
C LEU A 176 9.11 -32.26 8.00
N ALA A 177 10.22 -32.38 8.73
CA ALA A 177 11.39 -33.12 8.26
C ALA A 177 11.08 -34.61 8.05
N ALA A 178 10.35 -35.23 8.99
CA ALA A 178 9.90 -36.62 8.89
C ALA A 178 8.92 -36.82 7.72
N LEU A 179 7.98 -35.90 7.52
CA LEU A 179 7.08 -35.90 6.36
C LEU A 179 7.85 -35.80 5.03
N ARG A 180 8.85 -34.91 4.95
CA ARG A 180 9.71 -34.76 3.76
C ARG A 180 10.53 -36.02 3.50
N ALA A 181 11.11 -36.63 4.53
CA ALA A 181 11.85 -37.88 4.40
C ALA A 181 10.96 -39.01 3.88
N ALA A 182 9.73 -39.16 4.41
CA ALA A 182 8.78 -40.17 3.97
C ALA A 182 8.31 -39.95 2.51
N THR A 183 8.09 -38.70 2.11
CA THR A 183 7.63 -38.37 0.75
C THR A 183 8.76 -38.45 -0.27
N GLY A 184 9.98 -38.06 0.12
CA GLY A 184 11.18 -38.15 -0.71
C GLY A 184 11.65 -39.58 -0.93
N ALA A 185 11.50 -40.46 0.08
CA ALA A 185 11.81 -41.88 -0.04
C ALA A 185 10.88 -42.62 -1.02
N LYS A 186 9.63 -42.16 -1.19
CA LYS A 186 8.63 -42.77 -2.09
C LYS A 186 8.79 -42.40 -3.56
N ARG A 187 9.73 -41.51 -3.91
CA ARG A 187 10.02 -41.08 -5.30
C ARG A 187 11.23 -41.78 -5.94
N ARG A 188 11.77 -42.84 -5.32
CA ARG A 188 12.75 -43.74 -5.91
C ARG A 188 12.10 -45.09 -6.20
#